data_AF-A0A1Y3N753-F1
#
_entry.id   AF-A0A1Y3N753-F1
#
_cell.length_a   1.000
_cell.length_b   1.000
_cell.length_c   1.000
_cell.angle_alpha   90.00
_cell.angle_beta   90.00
_cell.angle_gamma   90.00
#
_symmetry.space_group_name_H-M   'P 1'
#
loop_
_entity.id
_entity.type
_entity.pdbx_description
1 polymer ?
#
loop_
_entity_poly.entity_id
_entity_poly.type
_entity_poly.pdbx_seq_one_letter_code
_entity_poly.pdbx_strand_id
1 'polypeptide(L)'
;NTECWSKIYGYPCCESSCHVYEIDNNGEWGYEDNHWCGIPSTCASNKCWSEKFGYPCCESSCHAYETDDNGEWGYENNHWCGI
;
A
#
# COMPACT_ATOMS: atom_id res chain seq x y z
N ASN A 1 -9.67 -7.98 8.09
CA ASN A 1 -10.61 -8.07 6.96
C ASN A 1 -10.18 -7.00 5.99
N THR A 2 -9.40 -7.38 4.99
CA THR A 2 -8.63 -6.47 4.15
C THR A 2 -9.59 -5.79 3.17
N GLU A 3 -10.04 -4.58 3.51
CA GLU A 3 -11.13 -3.89 2.81
C GLU A 3 -10.64 -3.35 1.46
N CYS A 4 -10.97 -4.12 0.43
CA CYS A 4 -10.77 -3.72 -0.94
C CYS A 4 -12.05 -3.08 -1.47
N TRP A 5 -12.00 -1.76 -1.62
CA TRP A 5 -13.14 -0.91 -1.94
C TRP A 5 -13.64 -1.09 -3.38
N SER A 6 -12.77 -1.51 -4.31
CA SER A 6 -13.12 -1.72 -5.73
C SER A 6 -14.12 -2.84 -5.97
N LYS A 7 -14.22 -3.80 -5.04
CA LYS A 7 -15.20 -4.89 -5.12
C LYS A 7 -16.64 -4.39 -5.20
N ILE A 8 -16.92 -3.24 -4.57
CA ILE A 8 -18.24 -2.60 -4.61
C ILE A 8 -18.61 -2.15 -6.03
N TYR A 9 -17.60 -1.81 -6.84
CA TYR A 9 -17.76 -1.40 -8.24
C TYR A 9 -17.64 -2.58 -9.22
N GLY A 10 -17.45 -3.80 -8.72
CA GLY A 10 -17.31 -5.01 -9.54
C GLY A 10 -15.90 -5.28 -10.05
N TYR A 11 -14.89 -4.57 -9.53
CA TYR A 11 -13.48 -4.78 -9.89
C TYR A 11 -12.73 -5.57 -8.81
N PRO A 12 -11.78 -6.43 -9.20
CA PRO A 12 -10.93 -7.14 -8.25
C PRO A 12 -10.01 -6.18 -7.47
N CYS A 13 -9.31 -6.72 -6.48
CA CYS A 13 -8.26 -6.02 -5.75
C CYS A 13 -6.95 -6.24 -6.45
N CYS A 14 -6.04 -5.27 -6.36
CA CYS A 14 -4.69 -5.54 -6.78
C CYS A 14 -4.03 -6.43 -5.74
N GLU A 15 -3.63 -7.64 -6.15
CA GLU A 15 -2.99 -8.65 -5.31
C GLU A 15 -1.47 -8.65 -5.49
N SER A 16 -0.98 -8.21 -6.65
CA SER A 16 0.41 -8.35 -7.07
C SER A 16 1.15 -7.02 -7.07
N SER A 17 0.45 -5.94 -7.39
CA SER A 17 1.05 -4.62 -7.60
C SER A 17 0.26 -3.54 -6.88
N CYS A 18 0.96 -2.75 -6.07
CA CYS A 18 0.45 -1.52 -5.50
C CYS A 18 0.72 -0.30 -6.40
N HIS A 19 1.03 -0.52 -7.69
CA HIS A 19 1.28 0.55 -8.64
C HIS A 19 -0.01 1.22 -9.07
N VAL A 20 -0.15 2.49 -8.68
CA VAL A 20 -1.30 3.32 -9.02
C VAL A 20 -1.17 3.80 -10.46
N TYR A 21 -2.06 3.34 -11.32
CA TYR A 21 -2.17 3.78 -12.72
C TYR A 21 -3.09 4.99 -12.86
N GLU A 22 -4.17 5.03 -12.08
CA GLU A 22 -5.18 6.09 -12.14
C GLU A 22 -5.74 6.38 -10.74
N ILE A 23 -6.13 7.63 -10.50
CA ILE A 23 -6.74 8.05 -9.24
C ILE A 23 -8.02 8.81 -9.60
N ASP A 24 -9.14 8.40 -9.00
CA ASP A 24 -10.44 9.05 -9.19
C ASP A 24 -11.09 9.40 -7.84
N ASN A 25 -12.37 9.80 -7.89
CA ASN A 25 -13.14 10.14 -6.68
C ASN A 25 -13.47 8.93 -5.80
N ASN A 26 -13.29 7.72 -6.32
CA ASN A 26 -13.62 6.47 -5.64
C ASN A 26 -12.38 5.89 -4.94
N GLY A 27 -11.20 6.08 -5.52
CA GLY A 27 -9.91 5.75 -4.90
C GLY A 27 -8.76 5.61 -5.91
N GLU A 28 -7.75 4.83 -5.53
CA GLU A 28 -6.56 4.54 -6.33
C GLU A 28 -6.74 3.23 -7.11
N TRP A 29 -6.57 3.28 -8.43
CA TRP A 29 -6.71 2.14 -9.32
C TRP A 29 -5.36 1.65 -9.82
N GLY A 30 -5.19 0.33 -9.81
CA GLY A 30 -4.06 -0.37 -10.39
C GLY A 30 -4.47 -1.15 -11.63
N TYR A 31 -3.46 -1.57 -12.37
CA TYR A 31 -3.63 -2.40 -13.55
C TYR A 31 -2.62 -3.54 -13.50
N GLU A 32 -3.11 -4.76 -13.31
CA GLU A 32 -2.30 -5.98 -13.23
C GLU A 32 -3.00 -7.10 -14.01
N ASP A 33 -2.24 -8.09 -14.52
CA ASP A 33 -2.78 -9.23 -15.27
C ASP A 33 -3.82 -8.89 -16.34
N ASN A 34 -3.59 -7.78 -17.05
CA ASN A 34 -4.48 -7.24 -18.08
C ASN A 34 -5.89 -6.84 -17.60
N HIS A 35 -6.07 -6.53 -16.32
CA HIS A 35 -7.33 -6.04 -15.77
C HIS A 35 -7.16 -4.87 -14.78
N TRP A 36 -8.19 -4.03 -14.72
CA TRP A 36 -8.28 -2.99 -13.69
C TRP A 36 -8.58 -3.60 -12.33
N CYS A 37 -7.89 -3.12 -11.32
CA CYS A 37 -8.06 -3.53 -9.95
C CYS A 37 -8.04 -2.30 -9.03
N GLY A 38 -8.72 -2.38 -7.90
CA GLY A 38 -8.60 -1.35 -6.87
C GLY A 38 -7.38 -1.60 -6.03
N ILE A 39 -6.60 -0.55 -5.82
CA ILE A 39 -5.48 -0.56 -4.90
C ILE A 39 -6.08 -0.69 -3.49
N PRO A 40 -5.88 -1.83 -2.81
CA PRO A 40 -6.42 -2.01 -1.47
C PRO A 40 -5.77 -1.00 -0.51
N SER A 41 -6.42 -0.69 0.61
CA SER A 41 -5.83 0.21 1.61
C SER A 41 -4.54 -0.35 2.23
N THR A 42 -4.27 -1.65 2.11
CA THR A 42 -2.96 -2.25 2.43
C THR A 42 -1.85 -1.85 1.48
N CYS A 43 -2.18 -1.36 0.28
CA CYS A 43 -1.22 -0.73 -0.62
C CYS A 43 -1.02 0.76 -0.30
N ALA A 44 -1.86 1.37 0.54
CA ALA A 44 -1.64 2.73 1.05
C ALA A 44 -0.40 2.82 1.96
N SER A 45 0.29 1.71 2.20
CA SER A 45 1.70 1.66 2.57
C SER A 45 2.64 2.48 1.67
N ASN A 46 2.21 2.83 0.45
CA ASN A 46 2.91 3.79 -0.41
C ASN A 46 2.67 5.27 -0.07
N LYS A 47 1.78 5.61 0.89
CA LYS A 47 1.89 6.89 1.60
C LYS A 47 2.90 6.69 2.70
N CYS A 48 4.15 6.87 2.31
CA CYS A 48 5.31 6.72 3.15
C CYS A 48 5.31 7.76 4.28
N TRP A 49 4.51 7.49 5.30
CA TRP A 49 4.34 8.40 6.41
C TRP A 49 5.67 8.53 7.17
N SER A 50 6.56 7.55 7.08
CA SER A 50 7.89 7.54 7.67
C SER A 50 8.83 8.58 7.05
N GLU A 51 8.60 9.01 5.79
CA GLU A 51 9.40 10.05 5.14
C GLU A 51 9.28 11.38 5.89
N LYS A 52 8.12 11.67 6.49
CA LYS A 52 7.92 12.86 7.33
C LYS A 52 8.85 12.88 8.56
N PHE A 53 9.34 11.71 8.96
CA PHE A 53 10.28 11.51 10.07
C PHE A 53 11.71 11.22 9.59
N GLY A 54 11.96 11.20 8.27
CA GLY A 54 13.27 10.96 7.69
C GLY A 54 13.61 9.49 7.45
N TYR A 55 12.63 8.58 7.44
CA TYR A 55 12.82 7.15 7.20
C TYR A 55 12.20 6.73 5.86
N PRO A 56 12.88 5.90 5.05
CA PRO A 56 12.39 5.45 3.75
C PRO A 56 11.18 4.52 3.89
N CYS A 57 10.52 4.22 2.78
CA CYS A 57 9.42 3.23 2.73
C CYS A 57 10.00 1.85 2.65
N CYS A 58 9.28 0.86 3.17
CA CYS A 58 9.64 -0.51 2.89
C CYS A 58 9.31 -0.81 1.43
N GLU A 59 10.29 -1.26 0.66
CA GLU A 59 10.15 -1.51 -0.79
C GLU A 59 9.49 -2.86 -1.05
N SER A 60 9.76 -3.85 -0.20
CA SER A 60 9.20 -5.20 -0.35
C SER A 60 8.68 -5.84 0.94
N SER A 61 8.99 -5.27 2.11
CA SER A 61 8.56 -5.82 3.39
C SER A 61 7.24 -5.21 3.87
N CYS A 62 6.17 -6.00 3.80
CA CYS A 62 4.91 -5.72 4.52
C CYS A 62 4.92 -6.29 5.96
N HIS A 63 6.09 -6.67 6.49
CA HIS A 63 6.19 -7.24 7.84
C HIS A 63 6.52 -6.16 8.88
N ALA A 64 5.51 -5.80 9.67
CA ALA A 64 5.66 -4.86 10.77
C ALA A 64 6.46 -5.49 11.91
N TYR A 65 7.63 -4.91 12.18
CA TYR A 65 8.46 -5.23 13.34
C TYR A 65 8.02 -4.43 14.58
N GLU A 66 7.60 -3.19 14.37
CA GLU A 66 6.98 -2.35 15.39
C GLU A 66 5.76 -1.62 14.84
N THR A 67 4.87 -1.21 15.72
CA THR A 67 3.70 -0.39 15.39
C THR A 67 3.57 0.68 16.45
N ASP A 68 3.48 1.94 16.03
CA ASP A 68 3.33 3.09 16.92
C ASP A 68 2.08 3.93 16.55
N ASP A 69 1.92 5.08 17.20
CA ASP A 69 0.81 6.01 16.92
C ASP A 69 0.88 6.63 15.52
N ASN A 70 2.00 6.50 14.81
CA ASN A 70 2.20 7.04 13.47
C ASN A 70 1.92 6.02 12.37
N GLY A 71 2.17 4.74 12.60
CA GLY A 71 1.93 3.65 11.67
C GLY A 71 2.72 2.39 12.00
N GLU A 72 2.86 1.52 10.99
CA GLU A 72 3.62 0.27 11.10
C GLU A 72 5.06 0.48 10.59
N TRP A 73 6.04 0.09 11.39
CA TRP A 73 7.46 0.15 11.06
C TRP A 73 7.95 -1.23 10.61
N GLY A 74 8.57 -1.27 9.43
CA GLY A 74 9.30 -2.42 8.92
C GLY A 74 10.81 -2.25 9.07
N TYR A 75 11.52 -3.36 8.93
CA TYR A 75 12.99 -3.38 8.94
C TYR A 75 13.48 -4.17 7.72
N GLU A 76 14.07 -3.47 6.76
CA GLU A 76 14.50 -4.00 5.47
C GLU A 76 15.88 -3.44 5.11
N ASN A 77 16.72 -4.22 4.43
CA ASN A 77 18.05 -3.77 3.98
C ASN A 77 18.91 -3.09 5.07
N ASN A 78 18.82 -3.59 6.30
CA ASN A 78 19.50 -3.05 7.49
C ASN A 78 19.10 -1.61 7.88
N HIS A 79 17.91 -1.15 7.50
CA HIS A 79 17.35 0.13 7.92
C HIS A 79 15.88 0.01 8.35
N TRP A 80 15.44 0.96 9.17
CA TRP A 80 14.02 1.14 9.50
C TRP A 80 13.30 1.81 8.35
N CYS A 81 12.12 1.31 8.04
CA CYS A 81 11.28 1.83 6.98
C CYS A 81 9.81 1.88 7.42
N GLY A 82 9.03 2.80 6.86
CA GLY A 82 7.58 2.85 7.06
C GLY A 82 6.89 1.82 6.19
N ILE A 83 6.00 1.06 6.80
CA ILE A 83 4.98 0.24 6.15
C ILE A 83 3.70 1.06 6.10
#